data_AF-A0AAU0MST9-F1
#
_entry.id   AF-A0AAU0MST9-F1
#
_cell.length_a   1.000
_cell.length_b   1.000
_cell.length_c   1.000
_cell.angle_alpha   90.00
_cell.angle_beta   90.00
_cell.angle_gamma   90.00
#
_symmetry.space_group_name_H-M   'P 1'
#
loop_
_entity.id
_entity.type
_entity.pdbx_description
1 polymer ?
#
loop_
_entity_poly.entity_id
_entity_poly.type
_entity_poly.pdbx_seq_one_letter_code
_entity_poly.pdbx_strand_id
1 'polypeptide(L)' 'MDPVGTVVVFFISWWICLLAVLPIGVKGQFEDGGEVIEGSEEGAPKEPMLRKKVIWATLGAVGLTILAHFVIVPYLAG' A
#
# COMPACT_ATOMS: atom_id res chain seq x y z
N MET A 1 15.01 -18.57 2.58
CA MET A 1 13.90 -18.60 3.56
C MET A 1 12.94 -19.71 3.16
N ASP A 2 12.35 -20.39 4.14
CA ASP A 2 11.35 -21.42 3.88
C ASP A 2 10.04 -20.82 3.33
N PRO A 3 9.12 -21.64 2.79
CA PRO A 3 7.88 -21.15 2.19
C PRO A 3 6.99 -20.37 3.17
N VAL A 4 6.95 -20.77 4.46
CA VAL A 4 6.13 -20.09 5.47
C VAL A 4 6.72 -18.72 5.77
N GLY A 5 8.05 -18.63 5.99
CA GLY A 5 8.73 -17.37 6.17
C GLY A 5 8.53 -16.39 5.00
N THR A 6 8.53 -16.90 3.77
CA THR A 6 8.30 -16.09 2.56
C THR A 6 6.89 -15.48 2.54
N VAL A 7 5.87 -16.27 2.89
CA VAL A 7 4.48 -15.80 2.95
C VAL A 7 4.29 -14.77 4.07
N VAL A 8 4.88 -15.00 5.24
CA VAL A 8 4.79 -14.07 6.38
C VAL A 8 5.41 -12.72 6.03
N VAL A 9 6.62 -12.71 5.46
CA VAL A 9 7.30 -11.48 5.03
C VAL A 9 6.49 -10.75 3.97
N PHE A 10 5.96 -11.47 2.98
CA PHE A 10 5.10 -10.88 1.97
C PHE A 10 3.86 -10.22 2.58
N PHE A 11 3.15 -10.93 3.46
CA PHE A 11 1.92 -10.43 4.06
C PHE A 11 2.14 -9.17 4.91
N ILE A 12 3.18 -9.17 5.76
CA ILE A 12 3.53 -8.00 6.58
C ILE A 12 3.95 -6.83 5.70
N SER A 13 4.84 -7.07 4.72
CA SER A 13 5.31 -6.04 3.79
C SER A 13 4.15 -5.46 2.98
N TRP A 14 3.21 -6.29 2.56
CA TRP A 14 2.02 -5.88 1.82
C TRP A 14 1.11 -4.97 2.63
N TRP A 15 0.83 -5.31 3.89
CA TRP A 15 0.06 -4.45 4.79
C TRP A 15 0.75 -3.11 5.02
N ILE A 16 2.07 -3.10 5.25
CA ILE A 16 2.84 -1.86 5.43
C ILE A 16 2.76 -1.00 4.17
N CYS A 17 2.97 -1.58 2.99
CA CYS A 17 2.91 -0.84 1.73
C CYS A 17 1.50 -0.31 1.44
N LEU A 18 0.45 -1.09 1.76
CA LEU A 18 -0.92 -0.65 1.63
C LEU A 18 -1.18 0.58 2.50
N LEU A 19 -0.85 0.50 3.79
CA LEU A 19 -1.02 1.62 4.73
C LEU A 19 -0.19 2.84 4.31
N ALA A 20 1.03 2.65 3.81
CA ALA A 20 1.87 3.73 3.31
C ALA A 20 1.31 4.43 2.06
N VAL A 21 0.62 3.69 1.19
CA VAL A 21 0.04 4.22 -0.06
C VAL A 21 -1.35 4.84 0.15
N LEU A 22 -2.07 4.45 1.21
CA LEU A 22 -3.41 4.99 1.50
C LEU A 22 -3.51 6.53 1.54
N PRO A 23 -2.59 7.30 2.16
CA PRO A 23 -2.70 8.76 2.20
C PRO A 23 -2.37 9.45 0.86
N ILE A 24 -1.81 8.72 -0.11
CA ILE A 24 -1.38 9.30 -1.38
C ILE A 24 -2.60 9.60 -2.27
N GLY A 25 -2.68 10.83 -2.76
CA GLY A 25 -3.73 11.27 -3.68
C GLY A 25 -5.10 11.43 -3.04
N VAL A 26 -5.18 11.53 -1.71
CA VAL A 26 -6.41 11.92 -1.03
C VAL A 26 -6.66 13.40 -1.28
N LYS A 27 -7.71 13.72 -2.03
CA LYS A 27 -8.25 15.07 -2.20
C LYS A 27 -9.67 15.10 -1.68
N GLY A 28 -9.95 16.05 -0.79
CA GLY A 28 -11.27 16.20 -0.18
C GLY A 28 -12.29 16.72 -1.20
N GLN A 29 -13.58 16.45 -0.99
CA GLN A 29 -14.64 16.99 -1.86
C GLN A 29 -14.65 18.53 -1.93
N PHE A 30 -14.13 19.20 -0.89
CA PHE A 30 -14.05 20.66 -0.77
C PHE A 30 -12.98 21.33 -1.63
N GLU A 31 -11.92 20.63 -2.03
CA GLU A 31 -10.77 21.26 -2.71
C GLU A 31 -11.02 21.54 -4.20
N ASP A 32 -12.10 20.98 -4.78
CA ASP A 32 -12.30 20.91 -6.24
C ASP A 32 -13.47 21.77 -6.75
N GLY A 33 -14.09 22.60 -5.90
CA GLY A 33 -15.15 23.53 -6.28
C GLY A 33 -16.42 22.89 -6.87
N GLY A 34 -16.60 21.58 -6.70
CA GLY A 34 -17.75 20.83 -7.19
C GLY A 34 -18.85 20.67 -6.14
N GLU A 35 -20.07 20.31 -6.59
CA GLU A 35 -21.25 20.08 -5.74
C GLU A 35 -20.92 19.15 -4.56
N VAL A 36 -20.84 19.73 -3.35
CA VAL A 36 -20.81 18.98 -2.10
C VAL A 36 -22.16 18.31 -1.95
N ILE A 37 -22.18 16.98 -1.85
CA ILE A 37 -23.42 16.25 -1.57
C ILE A 37 -23.79 16.55 -0.12
N GLU A 38 -24.91 17.24 0.09
CA GLU A 38 -25.40 17.62 1.40
C GLU A 38 -25.59 16.37 2.28
N GLY A 39 -24.82 16.27 3.36
CA GLY A 39 -24.74 15.09 4.24
C GLY A 39 -23.51 14.18 4.06
N SER A 40 -22.58 14.50 3.15
CA SER A 40 -21.29 13.81 3.03
C SER A 40 -20.26 14.31 4.05
N GLU A 41 -19.45 13.42 4.62
CA GLU A 41 -18.40 13.82 5.55
C GLU A 41 -17.28 14.62 4.86
N GLU A 42 -16.86 15.72 5.48
CA GLU A 42 -15.95 16.71 4.89
C GLU A 42 -14.61 16.15 4.42
N GLY A 43 -14.17 15.03 5.03
CA GLY A 43 -12.90 14.36 4.70
C GLY A 43 -13.01 13.23 3.67
N ALA A 44 -14.20 12.88 3.18
CA ALA A 44 -14.37 11.77 2.27
C ALA A 44 -13.68 12.07 0.91
N PRO A 45 -12.77 11.21 0.42
CA PRO A 45 -12.13 11.43 -0.87
C PRO A 45 -13.16 11.34 -2.00
N LYS A 46 -13.16 12.32 -2.91
CA LYS A 46 -14.04 12.30 -4.11
C LYS A 46 -13.80 11.06 -4.97
N GLU A 47 -12.54 10.67 -5.13
CA GLU A 47 -12.13 9.43 -5.80
C GLU A 47 -11.12 8.68 -4.93
N PRO A 48 -11.50 7.58 -4.25
CA PRO A 48 -10.60 6.88 -3.33
C PRO A 48 -9.49 6.07 -4.04
N MET A 49 -9.52 5.96 -5.38
CA MET A 49 -8.50 5.30 -6.23
C MET A 49 -8.02 3.92 -5.73
N LEU A 50 -8.87 3.16 -5.02
CA LEU A 50 -8.45 1.97 -4.27
C LEU A 50 -7.72 0.92 -5.12
N ARG A 51 -8.14 0.72 -6.37
CA ARG A 51 -7.47 -0.21 -7.29
C ARG A 51 -6.00 0.14 -7.53
N LYS A 52 -5.69 1.43 -7.71
CA LYS A 52 -4.30 1.90 -7.91
C LYS A 52 -3.49 1.67 -6.64
N LYS A 53 -4.09 1.95 -5.48
CA LYS A 53 -3.44 1.78 -4.17
C LYS A 53 -3.07 0.32 -3.90
N VAL A 54 -3.98 -0.61 -4.20
CA VAL A 54 -3.72 -2.06 -4.08
C VAL A 54 -2.60 -2.52 -5.02
N ILE A 55 -2.55 -2.01 -6.25
CA ILE A 55 -1.47 -2.34 -7.21
C ILE A 55 -0.12 -1.85 -6.69
N TRP A 56 -0.03 -0.59 -6.26
CA TRP A 56 1.22 -0.03 -5.71
C TRP A 56 1.67 -0.76 -4.46
N ALA A 57 0.73 -1.09 -3.55
CA ALA A 57 1.01 -1.88 -2.36
C ALA A 57 1.57 -3.26 -2.71
N THR A 58 0.99 -3.92 -3.70
CA THR A 58 1.41 -5.25 -4.16
C THR A 58 2.80 -5.21 -4.78
N LEU A 59 3.07 -4.23 -5.66
CA LEU A 59 4.39 -4.06 -6.28
C LEU A 59 5.48 -3.80 -5.23
N GLY A 60 5.21 -2.92 -4.26
CA GLY A 60 6.12 -2.65 -3.15
C GLY A 60 6.41 -3.90 -2.32
N ALA A 61 5.36 -4.64 -1.95
CA ALA A 61 5.47 -5.87 -1.16
C ALA A 61 6.28 -6.96 -1.86
N VAL A 62 6.04 -7.15 -3.17
CA VAL A 62 6.80 -8.12 -3.99
C VAL A 62 8.26 -7.72 -4.04
N GLY A 63 8.57 -6.45 -4.29
CA GLY A 63 9.95 -5.95 -4.33
C GLY A 63 10.68 -6.17 -3.00
N LEU A 64 10.04 -5.83 -1.87
CA LEU A 64 10.60 -6.06 -0.53
C LEU A 64 10.81 -7.54 -0.22
N THR A 65 9.87 -8.40 -0.63
CA THR A 65 9.97 -9.84 -0.40
C THR A 65 11.10 -10.46 -1.23
N ILE A 66 11.25 -10.06 -2.49
CA ILE A 66 12.35 -10.49 -3.37
C ILE A 66 13.69 -10.04 -2.78
N LEU A 67 13.79 -8.77 -2.36
CA LEU A 67 14.99 -8.25 -1.71
C LEU A 67 15.34 -9.05 -0.45
N ALA A 68 14.36 -9.33 0.40
CA ALA A 68 14.55 -10.13 1.60
C ALA A 68 15.03 -11.55 1.28
N HIS A 69 14.42 -12.20 0.29
CA HIS A 69 14.74 -13.58 -0.09
C HIS A 69 16.12 -13.72 -0.72
N PHE A 70 16.47 -12.86 -1.67
CA PHE A 70 17.66 -13.03 -2.52
C PHE A 70 18.87 -12.22 -2.07
N VAL A 71 18.69 -11.18 -1.25
CA VAL A 71 19.79 -10.32 -0.81
C VAL A 71 20.00 -10.43 0.69
N ILE A 72 18.97 -10.16 1.49
CA ILE A 72 19.12 -10.07 2.94
C ILE A 72 19.45 -11.44 3.55
N VAL A 73 18.67 -12.48 3.24
CA VAL A 73 18.90 -13.81 3.82
C VAL A 73 20.27 -14.38 3.44
N PRO A 74 20.71 -14.35 2.17
CA PRO A 74 22.05 -14.82 1.81
C PRO A 74 23.17 -13.99 2.45
N TYR A 75 23.03 -12.66 2.52
CA TYR A 75 24.02 -11.79 3.16
C TYR A 75 24.20 -12.11 4.65
N LEU A 76 23.12 -12.46 5.36
CA LEU A 76 23.18 -12.83 6.78
C LEU A 76 23.72 -14.24 7.03
N ALA A 77 23.73 -15.10 6.00
CA ALA A 77 24.14 -16.49 6.10
C ALA A 77 25.60 -16.75 5.69
N GLY A 78 26.27 -15.75 5.11
CA GLY A 78 27.70 -15.76 4.80
C GLY A 78 28.53 -15.11 5.91
#